data_AF-A0A8J8K237-F1
#
_entry.id   AF-A0A8J8K237-F1
#
_cell.length_a   1.000
_cell.length_b   1.000
_cell.length_c   1.000
_cell.angle_alpha   90.00
_cell.angle_beta   90.00
_cell.angle_gamma   90.00
#
_symmetry.space_group_name_H-M   'P 1'
#
loop_
_entity.id
_entity.type
_entity.pdbx_description
1 polymer ?
#
loop_
_entity_poly.entity_id
_entity_poly.type
_entity_poly.pdbx_seq_one_letter_code
_entity_poly.pdbx_strand_id
1 'polypeptide(L)' 'MQKRREINYGKGSRTCRRCGTHKAIIRRGGLSVCRRCIREIYTKIGFRKTGSRGG' A
#
# COMPACT_ATOMS: atom_id res chain seq x y z
N MET A 1 -7.40 -7.86 34.67
CA MET A 1 -7.95 -7.68 33.31
C MET A 1 -6.79 -7.60 32.34
N GLN A 2 -6.71 -8.54 31.38
CA GLN A 2 -5.50 -8.82 30.60
C GLN A 2 -5.28 -7.76 29.51
N LYS A 3 -4.28 -6.89 29.68
CA LYS A 3 -3.86 -5.89 28.69
C LYS A 3 -3.28 -6.64 27.50
N ARG A 4 -4.10 -6.78 26.44
CA ARG A 4 -3.72 -7.41 25.18
C ARG A 4 -2.45 -6.72 24.67
N ARG A 5 -1.35 -7.46 24.56
CA ARG A 5 -0.11 -6.97 23.97
C ARG A 5 -0.42 -6.53 22.54
N GLU A 6 -0.29 -5.23 22.28
CA GLU A 6 -0.38 -4.69 20.94
C GLU A 6 0.66 -5.39 20.05
N ILE A 7 0.19 -6.12 19.05
CA ILE A 7 1.04 -6.82 18.09
C ILE A 7 1.57 -5.76 17.12
N ASN A 8 2.60 -5.05 17.57
CA ASN A 8 3.19 -3.90 16.87
C ASN A 8 3.84 -4.28 15.52
N TYR A 9 4.16 -5.56 15.30
CA TYR A 9 4.91 -5.99 14.12
C TYR A 9 4.46 -7.39 13.67
N GLY A 10 3.96 -7.51 12.43
CA GLY A 10 3.54 -8.79 11.85
C GLY A 10 2.82 -8.64 10.50
N LYS A 11 2.65 -9.74 9.76
CA LYS A 11 1.91 -9.78 8.47
C LYS A 11 0.45 -9.32 8.61
N GLY A 12 -0.15 -9.50 9.80
CA GLY A 12 -1.53 -9.11 10.12
C GLY A 12 -1.71 -7.62 10.46
N SER A 13 -0.66 -6.90 10.86
CA SER A 13 -0.76 -5.48 11.23
C SER A 13 -0.78 -4.54 10.01
N ARG A 14 -0.54 -5.07 8.80
CA ARG A 14 -0.35 -4.29 7.58
C ARG A 14 -1.35 -4.69 6.51
N THR A 15 -2.29 -3.79 6.27
CA THR A 15 -3.31 -3.89 5.24
C THR A 15 -3.19 -2.73 4.27
N CYS A 16 -3.62 -2.97 3.03
CA CYS A 16 -3.90 -1.88 2.11
C CYS A 16 -4.98 -0.98 2.74
N ARG A 17 -4.72 0.31 2.90
CA ARG A 17 -5.68 1.28 3.47
C ARG A 17 -7.02 1.34 2.74
N ARG A 18 -7.05 0.94 1.46
CA ARG A 18 -8.22 1.06 0.59
C ARG A 18 -8.88 -0.30 0.28
N CYS A 19 -8.06 -1.33 0.09
CA CYS A 19 -8.51 -2.64 -0.35
C CYS A 19 -8.54 -3.68 0.81
N GLY A 20 -8.02 -3.38 2.01
CA GLY A 20 -7.92 -4.33 3.14
C GLY A 20 -6.99 -5.54 2.92
N THR A 21 -6.46 -5.70 1.71
CA THR A 21 -5.59 -6.81 1.33
C THR A 21 -4.22 -6.72 1.99
N HIS A 22 -3.69 -7.87 2.44
CA HIS A 22 -2.33 -8.05 2.97
C HIS A 22 -1.28 -8.41 1.89
N LYS A 23 -1.75 -8.79 0.69
CA LYS A 23 -0.90 -9.21 -0.44
C LYS A 23 -0.45 -8.03 -1.31
N ALA A 24 0.82 -8.03 -1.71
CA ALA A 24 1.41 -7.04 -2.63
C ALA A 24 1.15 -5.57 -2.22
N ILE A 25 1.32 -5.28 -0.93
CA ILE A 25 1.29 -3.91 -0.39
C ILE A 25 2.58 -3.21 -0.78
N ILE A 26 2.46 -2.13 -1.54
CA ILE A 26 3.52 -1.17 -1.78
C ILE A 26 3.66 -0.36 -0.50
N ARG A 27 4.90 -0.18 -0.04
CA ARG A 27 5.26 0.54 1.20
C ARG A 27 6.14 1.77 0.95
N ARG A 28 6.36 2.11 -0.32
CA ARG A 28 7.32 3.13 -0.73
C ARG A 28 6.64 4.50 -0.68
N GLY A 29 7.33 5.49 -0.09
CA GLY A 29 6.80 6.85 0.03
C GLY A 29 5.63 7.02 1.01
N GLY A 30 5.54 6.19 2.07
CA GLY A 30 4.46 6.27 3.07
C GLY A 30 3.08 5.79 2.60
N LEU A 31 2.97 5.38 1.34
CA LEU A 31 1.76 4.80 0.76
C LEU A 31 1.68 3.34 1.20
N SER A 32 0.64 2.98 1.95
CA SER A 32 0.33 1.60 2.39
C SER A 32 -0.83 1.06 1.57
N VAL A 33 -0.59 0.88 0.28
CA VAL A 33 -1.62 0.52 -0.71
C VAL A 33 -1.17 -0.65 -1.57
N CYS A 34 -2.10 -1.50 -2.00
CA CYS A 34 -1.77 -2.63 -2.84
C CYS A 34 -1.53 -2.21 -4.30
N ARG A 35 -0.83 -3.05 -5.07
CA ARG A 35 -0.53 -2.81 -6.50
C ARG A 35 -1.74 -2.57 -7.43
N ARG A 36 -2.94 -2.98 -7.01
CA ARG A 36 -4.19 -2.70 -7.75
C ARG A 36 -4.67 -1.29 -7.42
N CYS A 37 -4.82 -1.03 -6.12
CA CYS A 37 -5.21 0.26 -5.58
C CYS A 37 -4.25 1.38 -6.05
N ILE A 38 -2.92 1.16 -6.14
CA ILE A 38 -1.94 2.18 -6.56
C ILE A 38 -2.23 2.77 -7.95
N ARG A 39 -2.74 1.98 -8.92
CA ARG A 39 -2.93 2.43 -10.30
C ARG A 39 -3.96 3.55 -10.42
N GLU A 40 -4.99 3.53 -9.58
CA GLU A 40 -6.03 4.55 -9.57
C GLU A 40 -5.58 5.84 -8.87
N ILE A 41 -4.81 5.69 -7.79
CA ILE A 41 -4.28 6.82 -7.02
C ILE A 41 -3.03 7.41 -7.68
N TYR A 42 -2.37 6.67 -8.56
CA TYR A 42 -1.18 7.11 -9.30
C TYR A 42 -1.38 8.48 -9.95
N THR A 43 -2.52 8.65 -10.63
CA THR A 43 -2.91 9.88 -11.32
C THR A 43 -3.19 11.02 -10.34
N LYS A 44 -3.70 10.71 -9.14
CA LYS A 44 -4.01 11.70 -8.09
C LYS A 44 -2.79 12.11 -7.26
N ILE A 45 -1.84 11.21 -7.07
CA ILE A 45 -0.60 11.47 -6.30
C ILE A 45 0.41 12.25 -7.17
N GLY A 46 0.17 12.37 -8.47
CA GLY A 46 1.08 13.09 -9.37
C GLY A 46 2.32 12.27 -9.74
N PHE A 47 2.29 10.94 -9.57
CA PHE A 47 3.33 10.12 -10.16
C PHE A 47 3.22 10.20 -11.69
N ARG A 48 4.28 10.64 -12.35
CA ARG A 48 4.37 10.64 -13.83
C ARG A 48 4.79 9.26 -14.30
N LYS A 49 4.08 8.69 -15.28
CA LYS A 49 4.42 7.41 -15.92
C LYS A 49 5.78 7.56 -16.59
N THR A 50 6.85 7.15 -15.92
CA THR A 50 8.25 7.22 -16.43
C THR A 50 8.55 6.15 -17.49
N GLY A 51 7.53 5.74 -18.24
CA GLY A 51 7.60 4.65 -19.21
C GLY A 51 6.66 4.91 -20.37
N SER A 52 6.91 5.98 -21.10
CA SER A 52 6.58 6.10 -22.52
C SER A 52 7.89 5.94 -23.30
N ARG A 53 8.52 4.76 -23.21
CA ARG A 53 9.34 4.32 -24.35
C ARG A 53 8.33 3.93 -25.42
N GLY A 54 7.96 4.92 -26.22
CA GLY A 54 7.40 4.67 -27.53
C GLY A 54 8.45 3.90 -28.31
N GLY A 55 8.13 2.66 -28.62
CA GLY A 55 8.60 2.02 -29.84
C GLY A 55 7.51 2.20 -30.87
#